data_AF-A0A7W1KJT8-F1
#
_entry.id   AF-A0A7W1KJT8-F1
#
_cell.length_a   1.000
_cell.length_b   1.000
_cell.length_c   1.000
_cell.angle_alpha   90.00
_cell.angle_beta   90.00
_cell.angle_gamma   90.00
#
_symmetry.space_group_name_H-M   'P 1'
#
loop_
_entity.id
_entity.type
_entity.pdbx_description
1 polymer ?
#
loop_
_entity_poly.entity_id
_entity_poly.type
_entity_poly.pdbx_seq_one_letter_code
_entity_poly.pdbx_strand_id
1 'polypeptide(L)'
;MPYISASIIFQLAGGVAPSIGKMQKDEEGKKRITQWTRYFTVFIALSQAYTFALFTESIPGAVPEPGFWSRLIMVVTLTSGAIFVMWLGEQITERGIGNGMSLLITFSILERFWPGTLQLMQFIQSGVVTVLGAVAFLVVLVATIAAVVAMTIAARRIPIQIPRKVMGRGRIREGQKTFIPIRLITAGVMPIIFAQTIIIVPGTIASFTQNPVLTELASFFQPGDLPYDLVFGLLILVFSYFYTSIIFNSVDLAENLKKQGGFIPGVKPGASTADYIDGVLARITLPGGLFLAFVALLPIVVSKWMNIPNSGFGGTSVLIVVGVLLDTIAQIEQHRTLRKYDGFMKTGRVKFRGRQQRYM
;
A
#
# COMPACT_ATOMS: atom_id res chain seq x y z
N MET A 1 0.76 -3.61 13.33
CA MET A 1 1.72 -2.50 13.25
C MET A 1 3.19 -2.95 13.27
N PRO A 2 3.67 -3.79 14.21
CA PRO A 2 5.11 -4.13 14.30
C PRO A 2 5.72 -4.66 13.01
N TYR A 3 5.01 -5.58 12.33
CA TYR A 3 5.46 -6.14 11.05
C TYR A 3 5.53 -5.11 9.94
N ILE A 4 4.56 -4.21 9.89
CA ILE A 4 4.51 -3.15 8.88
C ILE A 4 5.74 -2.27 9.06
N SER A 5 6.01 -1.80 10.27
CA SER A 5 7.22 -1.02 10.57
C SER A 5 8.50 -1.75 10.16
N ALA A 6 8.63 -3.04 10.46
CA ALA A 6 9.78 -3.84 10.03
C ALA A 6 9.90 -3.95 8.51
N SER A 7 8.80 -4.28 7.83
CA SER A 7 8.75 -4.43 6.36
C SER A 7 9.10 -3.13 5.66
N ILE A 8 8.59 -2.01 6.19
CA ILE A 8 8.92 -0.67 5.71
C ILE A 8 10.43 -0.43 5.80
N ILE A 9 11.03 -0.69 6.95
CA ILE A 9 12.48 -0.46 7.16
C ILE A 9 13.31 -1.24 6.14
N PHE A 10 13.01 -2.52 5.89
CA PHE A 10 13.74 -3.31 4.90
C PHE A 10 13.44 -2.92 3.45
N GLN A 11 12.23 -2.43 3.15
CA GLN A 11 11.90 -1.89 1.83
C GLN A 11 12.68 -0.61 1.55
N LEU A 12 12.73 0.33 2.51
CA LEU A 12 13.51 1.56 2.40
C LEU A 12 15.02 1.26 2.32
N ALA A 13 15.50 0.29 3.11
CA ALA A 13 16.89 -0.13 3.09
C ALA A 13 17.33 -0.68 1.72
N GLY A 14 16.42 -1.26 0.93
CA GLY A 14 16.72 -1.70 -0.44
C GLY A 14 17.02 -0.56 -1.42
N GLY A 15 16.43 0.61 -1.21
CA GLY A 15 16.69 1.80 -2.03
C GLY A 15 18.01 2.48 -1.67
N VAL A 16 18.42 2.42 -0.40
CA VAL A 16 19.65 3.07 0.11
C VAL A 16 20.86 2.14 0.00
N ALA A 17 20.69 0.85 0.28
CA ALA A 17 21.74 -0.14 0.26
C ALA A 17 21.62 -1.02 -1.01
N PRO A 18 22.52 -0.86 -2.01
CA PRO A 18 22.45 -1.61 -3.26
C PRO A 18 22.62 -3.12 -3.08
N SER A 19 23.23 -3.57 -1.98
CA SER A 19 23.30 -4.99 -1.60
C SER A 19 21.91 -5.58 -1.30
N ILE A 20 21.09 -4.86 -0.53
CA ILE A 20 19.70 -5.23 -0.24
C ILE A 20 18.85 -5.10 -1.50
N GLY A 21 19.06 -4.04 -2.29
CA GLY A 21 18.39 -3.88 -3.59
C GLY A 21 18.64 -5.03 -4.57
N LYS A 22 19.86 -5.57 -4.64
CA LYS A 22 20.16 -6.79 -5.41
C LYS A 22 19.42 -8.02 -4.86
N MET A 23 19.43 -8.20 -3.53
CA MET A 23 18.69 -9.29 -2.90
C MET A 23 17.16 -9.19 -3.13
N GLN A 24 16.60 -7.99 -3.30
CA GLN A 24 15.19 -7.83 -3.66
C GLN A 24 14.87 -8.30 -5.09
N LYS A 25 15.86 -8.42 -5.98
CA LYS A 25 15.67 -8.93 -7.34
C LYS A 25 15.67 -10.46 -7.38
N ASP A 26 16.48 -11.10 -6.54
CA ASP A 26 16.62 -12.55 -6.50
C ASP A 26 15.56 -13.22 -5.60
N GLU A 27 15.08 -14.39 -6.01
CA GLU A 27 14.02 -15.11 -5.28
C GLU A 27 14.51 -15.61 -3.90
N GLU A 28 15.78 -16.05 -3.81
CA GLU A 28 16.42 -16.40 -2.53
C GLU A 28 16.65 -15.16 -1.65
N GLY A 29 17.01 -14.03 -2.24
CA GLY A 29 17.21 -12.78 -1.53
C GLY A 29 15.92 -12.25 -0.92
N LYS A 30 14.79 -12.33 -1.65
CA LYS A 30 13.46 -12.01 -1.12
C LYS A 30 13.10 -12.86 0.10
N LYS A 31 13.42 -14.15 0.09
CA LYS A 31 13.21 -15.04 1.25
C LYS A 31 14.06 -14.61 2.45
N ARG A 32 15.33 -14.26 2.25
CA ARG A 32 16.21 -13.75 3.32
C ARG A 32 15.73 -12.43 3.90
N ILE A 33 15.32 -11.48 3.07
CA ILE A 33 14.76 -10.20 3.52
C ILE A 33 13.49 -10.43 4.34
N THR A 34 12.66 -11.38 3.92
CA THR A 34 11.45 -11.76 4.67
C THR A 34 11.81 -12.34 6.04
N GLN A 35 12.81 -13.21 6.13
CA GLN A 35 13.29 -13.74 7.42
C GLN A 35 13.83 -12.63 8.34
N TRP A 36 14.63 -11.70 7.81
CA TRP A 36 15.10 -10.56 8.59
C TRP A 36 13.96 -9.66 9.05
N THR A 37 12.96 -9.45 8.19
CA THR A 37 11.73 -8.72 8.53
C THR A 37 11.01 -9.41 9.69
N ARG A 38 10.90 -10.75 9.69
CA ARG A 38 10.29 -11.50 10.80
C ARG A 38 11.05 -11.31 12.11
N TYR A 39 12.38 -11.45 12.11
CA TYR A 39 13.18 -11.27 13.33
C TYR A 39 13.07 -9.85 13.89
N PHE A 40 13.11 -8.85 12.99
CA PHE A 40 12.96 -7.47 13.40
C PHE A 40 11.54 -7.14 13.88
N THR A 41 10.53 -7.80 13.31
CA THR A 41 9.13 -7.68 13.77
C THR A 41 8.99 -8.15 15.21
N VAL A 42 9.59 -9.29 15.58
CA VAL A 42 9.57 -9.80 16.95
C VAL A 42 10.23 -8.82 17.90
N PHE A 43 11.37 -8.24 17.52
CA PHE A 43 12.05 -7.23 18.31
C PHE A 43 11.20 -5.97 18.53
N ILE A 44 10.59 -5.42 17.47
CA ILE A 44 9.69 -4.27 17.59
C ILE A 44 8.48 -4.62 18.45
N ALA A 45 7.88 -5.80 18.26
CA ALA A 45 6.71 -6.23 19.03
C ALA A 45 7.03 -6.34 20.52
N LEU A 46 8.18 -6.91 20.89
CA LEU A 46 8.64 -6.98 22.28
C LEU A 46 8.82 -5.57 22.88
N SER A 47 9.50 -4.68 22.15
CA SER A 47 9.72 -3.31 22.60
C SER A 47 8.40 -2.56 22.80
N GLN A 48 7.49 -2.62 21.81
CA GLN A 48 6.18 -1.98 21.90
C GLN A 48 5.32 -2.58 23.00
N ALA A 49 5.29 -3.90 23.15
CA ALA A 49 4.54 -4.57 24.20
C ALA A 49 5.03 -4.18 25.60
N TYR A 50 6.35 -4.05 25.78
CA TYR A 50 6.94 -3.56 27.03
C TYR A 50 6.52 -2.11 27.34
N THR A 51 6.48 -1.28 26.31
CA THR A 51 6.00 0.11 26.40
C THR A 51 4.55 0.18 26.85
N PHE A 52 3.70 -0.61 26.21
CA PHE A 52 2.28 -0.67 26.52
C PHE A 52 2.04 -1.18 27.94
N ALA A 53 2.84 -2.15 28.40
CA ALA A 53 2.76 -2.64 29.77
C ALA A 53 3.12 -1.53 30.78
N LEU A 54 4.21 -0.78 30.56
CA LEU A 54 4.57 0.37 31.40
C LEU A 54 3.51 1.48 31.39
N PHE A 55 2.94 1.78 30.22
CA PHE A 55 1.87 2.77 30.08
C PHE A 55 0.58 2.33 30.78
N THR A 56 0.25 1.04 30.75
CA THR A 56 -0.95 0.54 31.42
C THR A 56 -0.79 0.56 32.94
N GLU A 57 0.43 0.29 33.43
CA GLU A 57 0.76 0.41 34.86
C GLU A 57 0.71 1.87 35.37
N SER A 58 0.95 2.86 34.51
CA SER A 58 0.89 4.28 34.91
C SER A 58 -0.54 4.80 35.06
N ILE A 59 -1.55 4.07 34.57
CA ILE A 59 -2.96 4.41 34.72
C ILE A 59 -3.48 3.82 36.04
N PRO A 60 -3.89 4.65 37.02
CA PRO A 60 -4.38 4.17 38.31
C PRO A 60 -5.58 3.23 38.14
N GLY A 61 -5.49 2.01 38.68
CA GLY A 61 -6.58 1.02 38.66
C GLY A 61 -6.74 0.22 37.35
N ALA A 62 -5.88 0.43 36.34
CA ALA A 62 -5.94 -0.35 35.09
C ALA A 62 -5.37 -1.77 35.23
N VAL A 63 -4.44 -1.98 36.17
CA VAL A 63 -3.85 -3.29 36.47
C VAL A 63 -4.16 -3.63 37.94
N PRO A 64 -4.77 -4.80 38.24
CA PRO A 64 -5.12 -5.20 39.61
C PRO A 64 -3.91 -5.23 40.55
N GLU A 65 -2.77 -5.75 40.06
CA GLU A 65 -1.50 -5.79 40.77
C GLU A 65 -0.36 -5.39 39.83
N PRO A 66 0.09 -4.12 39.86
CA PRO A 66 1.26 -3.68 39.12
C PRO A 66 2.52 -4.41 39.63
N GLY A 67 3.24 -5.09 38.76
CA GLY A 67 4.42 -5.85 39.14
C GLY A 67 5.15 -6.48 37.96
N PHE A 68 6.36 -7.01 38.21
CA PHE A 68 7.17 -7.66 37.17
C PHE A 68 6.43 -8.81 36.48
N TRP A 69 5.65 -9.59 37.23
CA TRP A 69 4.91 -10.74 36.72
C TRP A 69 3.75 -10.34 35.80
N SER A 70 2.96 -9.33 36.17
CA SER A 70 1.89 -8.80 35.32
C SER A 70 2.45 -8.16 34.05
N ARG A 71 3.58 -7.44 34.16
CA ARG A 71 4.32 -6.92 33.01
C ARG A 71 4.76 -8.02 32.05
N LEU A 72 5.38 -9.08 32.57
CA LEU A 72 5.87 -10.19 31.75
C LEU A 72 4.72 -10.90 31.03
N ILE A 73 3.60 -11.15 31.71
CA ILE A 73 2.40 -11.75 31.11
C ILE A 73 1.86 -10.86 29.98
N MET A 74 1.74 -9.55 30.20
CA MET A 74 1.30 -8.61 29.15
C MET A 74 2.23 -8.63 27.94
N VAL A 75 3.55 -8.55 28.17
CA VAL A 75 4.55 -8.54 27.09
C VAL A 75 4.49 -9.83 26.27
N VAL A 76 4.46 -10.99 26.93
CA VAL A 76 4.39 -12.29 26.25
C VAL A 76 3.08 -12.43 25.48
N THR A 77 1.94 -12.02 26.07
CA THR A 77 0.62 -12.12 25.43
C THR A 77 0.52 -11.24 24.20
N LEU A 78 0.91 -9.96 24.31
CA LEU A 78 0.88 -9.01 23.20
C LEU A 78 1.86 -9.40 22.09
N THR A 79 3.06 -9.86 22.46
CA THR A 79 4.06 -10.32 21.48
C THR A 79 3.60 -11.59 20.76
N SER A 80 3.05 -12.56 21.50
CA SER A 80 2.48 -13.79 20.93
C SER A 80 1.34 -13.46 19.95
N GLY A 81 0.43 -12.56 20.34
CA GLY A 81 -0.63 -12.07 19.46
C GLY A 81 -0.09 -11.40 18.19
N ALA A 82 0.94 -10.55 18.32
CA ALA A 82 1.57 -9.90 17.17
C ALA A 82 2.23 -10.91 16.21
N ILE A 83 2.90 -11.94 16.73
CA ILE A 83 3.50 -13.03 15.93
C ILE A 83 2.42 -13.86 15.25
N PHE A 84 1.32 -14.17 15.95
CA PHE A 84 0.19 -14.90 15.37
C PHE A 84 -0.45 -14.14 14.22
N VAL A 85 -0.69 -12.83 14.37
CA VAL A 85 -1.23 -11.97 13.31
C VAL A 85 -0.27 -11.88 12.12
N MET A 86 1.05 -11.78 12.36
CA MET A 86 2.05 -11.84 11.30
C MET A 86 1.97 -13.17 10.53
N TRP A 87 1.92 -14.30 11.24
CA TRP A 87 1.81 -15.62 10.62
C TRP A 87 0.52 -15.74 9.79
N LEU A 88 -0.62 -15.27 10.32
CA LEU A 88 -1.88 -15.23 9.57
C LEU A 88 -1.75 -14.41 8.27
N GLY A 89 -1.13 -13.24 8.34
CA GLY A 89 -0.93 -12.39 7.15
C GLY A 89 -0.07 -13.08 6.09
N GLU A 90 0.94 -13.83 6.49
CA GLU A 90 1.77 -14.61 5.57
C GLU A 90 0.98 -15.80 4.99
N GLN A 91 0.19 -16.51 5.79
CA GLN A 91 -0.65 -17.59 5.28
C GLN A 91 -1.70 -17.10 4.27
N ILE A 92 -2.29 -15.92 4.49
CA ILE A 92 -3.20 -15.30 3.52
C ILE A 92 -2.44 -14.94 2.23
N THR A 93 -1.18 -14.52 2.32
CA THR A 93 -0.38 -14.18 1.13
C THR A 93 0.03 -15.43 0.33
N GLU A 94 0.39 -16.52 1.01
CA GLU A 94 0.83 -17.76 0.37
C GLU A 94 -0.32 -18.59 -0.22
N ARG A 95 -1.45 -18.66 0.50
CA ARG A 95 -2.59 -19.54 0.14
C ARG A 95 -3.82 -18.79 -0.34
N GLY A 96 -3.90 -17.49 -0.09
CA GLY A 96 -5.04 -16.65 -0.43
C GLY A 96 -4.81 -15.82 -1.70
N ILE A 97 -5.48 -14.67 -1.77
CA ILE A 97 -5.43 -13.72 -2.89
C ILE A 97 -5.06 -12.36 -2.32
N GLY A 98 -4.16 -11.62 -2.97
CA GLY A 98 -3.73 -10.32 -2.49
C GLY A 98 -2.52 -10.38 -1.56
N ASN A 99 -2.20 -9.22 -0.99
CA ASN A 99 -1.24 -9.11 0.09
C ASN A 99 -1.98 -9.27 1.42
N GLY A 100 -1.68 -10.35 2.16
CA GLY A 100 -2.38 -10.68 3.39
C GLY A 100 -2.23 -9.63 4.48
N MET A 101 -1.09 -8.96 4.57
CA MET A 101 -0.90 -7.87 5.55
C MET A 101 -1.78 -6.67 5.22
N SER A 102 -1.88 -6.29 3.95
CA SER A 102 -2.77 -5.21 3.49
C SER A 102 -4.24 -5.54 3.75
N LEU A 103 -4.64 -6.80 3.56
CA LEU A 103 -5.99 -7.28 3.87
C LEU A 103 -6.28 -7.24 5.37
N LEU A 104 -5.36 -7.65 6.23
CA LEU A 104 -5.52 -7.56 7.69
C LEU A 104 -5.72 -6.12 8.17
N ILE A 105 -4.97 -5.16 7.61
CA ILE A 105 -5.17 -3.73 7.90
C ILE A 105 -6.57 -3.29 7.46
N THR A 106 -6.97 -3.70 6.25
CA THR A 106 -8.29 -3.38 5.69
C THR A 106 -9.40 -3.90 6.59
N PHE A 107 -9.30 -5.15 7.08
CA PHE A 107 -10.27 -5.70 8.01
C PHE A 107 -10.27 -4.97 9.36
N SER A 108 -9.11 -4.62 9.90
CA SER A 108 -9.01 -3.85 11.15
C SER A 108 -9.64 -2.46 11.05
N ILE A 109 -9.55 -1.82 9.87
CA ILE A 109 -10.24 -0.55 9.60
C ILE A 109 -11.74 -0.77 9.47
N LEU A 110 -12.17 -1.79 8.72
CA LEU A 110 -13.58 -2.10 8.50
C LEU A 110 -14.30 -2.48 9.80
N GLU A 111 -13.64 -3.18 10.71
CA GLU A 111 -14.17 -3.51 12.03
C GLU A 111 -14.58 -2.25 12.81
N ARG A 112 -13.80 -1.16 12.69
CA ARG A 112 -14.07 0.12 13.37
C ARG A 112 -15.23 0.90 12.75
N PHE A 113 -15.67 0.54 11.55
CA PHE A 113 -16.76 1.22 10.85
C PHE A 113 -18.08 1.13 11.63
N TRP A 114 -18.38 -0.05 12.19
CA TRP A 114 -19.64 -0.30 12.90
C TRP A 114 -19.73 0.49 14.23
N PRO A 115 -18.75 0.38 15.15
CA PRO A 115 -18.74 1.22 16.36
C PRO A 115 -18.74 2.72 16.05
N GLY A 116 -17.99 3.16 15.03
CA GLY A 116 -17.95 4.58 14.65
C GLY A 116 -19.29 5.11 14.17
N THR A 117 -20.06 4.28 13.46
CA THR A 117 -21.42 4.64 13.02
C THR A 117 -22.39 4.76 14.21
N LEU A 118 -22.33 3.81 15.16
CA LEU A 118 -23.13 3.88 16.38
C LEU A 118 -22.78 5.09 17.24
N GLN A 119 -21.49 5.43 17.34
CA GLN A 119 -21.03 6.61 18.05
C GLN A 119 -21.52 7.91 17.39
N LEU A 120 -21.52 7.96 16.05
CA LEU A 120 -22.09 9.10 15.31
C LEU A 120 -23.60 9.23 15.58
N MET A 121 -24.34 8.12 15.64
CA MET A 121 -25.76 8.15 16.01
C MET A 121 -25.99 8.69 17.42
N GLN A 122 -25.13 8.32 18.38
CA GLN A 122 -25.19 8.86 19.74
C GLN A 122 -24.90 10.36 19.77
N PHE A 123 -23.95 10.86 18.97
CA PHE A 123 -23.65 12.29 18.86
C PHE A 123 -24.78 13.13 18.24
N ILE A 124 -25.57 12.52 17.34
CA ILE A 124 -26.78 13.13 16.81
C ILE A 124 -27.86 13.21 17.90
N GLN A 125 -28.05 12.12 18.66
CA GLN A 125 -29.04 12.07 19.75
C GLN A 125 -28.70 13.01 20.91
N SER A 126 -27.41 13.18 21.23
CA SER A 126 -26.95 14.09 22.27
C SER A 126 -26.88 15.56 21.84
N GLY A 127 -27.21 15.87 20.58
CA GLY A 127 -27.22 17.23 20.05
C GLY A 127 -25.83 17.85 19.83
N VAL A 128 -24.76 17.07 20.02
CA VAL A 128 -23.36 17.49 19.75
C VAL A 128 -23.15 17.73 18.26
N VAL A 129 -23.83 16.95 17.41
CA VAL A 129 -23.76 17.08 15.95
C VAL A 129 -25.17 17.32 15.41
N THR A 130 -25.33 18.39 14.63
CA THR A 130 -26.60 18.64 13.93
C THR A 130 -26.85 17.56 12.87
N VAL A 131 -28.11 17.19 12.65
CA VAL A 131 -28.49 16.24 11.60
C VAL A 131 -27.95 16.68 10.23
N LEU A 132 -27.97 17.99 9.96
CA LEU A 132 -27.39 18.57 8.75
C LEU A 132 -25.87 18.34 8.65
N GLY A 133 -25.13 18.49 9.75
CA GLY A 133 -23.70 18.20 9.82
C GLY A 133 -23.38 16.72 9.59
N ALA A 134 -24.17 15.81 10.15
CA ALA A 134 -24.01 14.37 9.92
C ALA A 134 -24.25 13.98 8.45
N VAL A 135 -25.28 14.56 7.82
CA VAL A 135 -25.55 14.34 6.39
C VAL A 135 -24.43 14.93 5.51
N ALA A 136 -23.96 16.15 5.81
CA ALA A 136 -22.84 16.76 5.11
C ALA A 136 -21.57 15.91 5.20
N PHE A 137 -21.27 15.38 6.39
CA PHE A 137 -20.14 14.46 6.59
C PHE A 137 -20.24 13.21 5.72
N LEU A 138 -21.43 12.58 5.66
CA LEU A 138 -21.67 11.40 4.84
C LEU A 138 -21.48 11.71 3.35
N VAL A 139 -22.00 12.84 2.86
CA VAL A 139 -21.82 13.27 1.47
C VAL A 139 -20.34 13.48 1.14
N VAL A 140 -19.58 14.14 2.02
CA VAL A 140 -18.14 14.34 1.86
C VAL A 140 -17.40 13.00 1.83
N LEU A 141 -17.77 12.06 2.70
CA LEU A 141 -17.17 10.73 2.75
C LEU A 141 -17.41 9.96 1.45
N VAL A 142 -18.64 9.95 0.94
CA VAL A 142 -18.99 9.29 -0.33
C VAL A 142 -18.29 9.96 -1.52
N ALA A 143 -18.26 11.30 -1.57
CA ALA A 143 -17.56 12.06 -2.60
C ALA A 143 -16.05 11.75 -2.58
N THR A 144 -15.47 11.61 -1.39
CA THR A 144 -14.08 11.22 -1.19
C THR A 144 -13.81 9.82 -1.73
N ILE A 145 -14.66 8.83 -1.39
CA ILE A 145 -14.56 7.47 -1.93
C ILE A 145 -14.61 7.48 -3.46
N ALA A 146 -15.58 8.20 -4.04
CA ALA A 146 -15.74 8.29 -5.49
C ALA A 146 -14.50 8.92 -6.16
N ALA A 147 -13.97 10.01 -5.59
CA ALA A 147 -12.75 10.64 -6.08
C ALA A 147 -11.55 9.68 -6.03
N VAL A 148 -11.38 8.93 -4.93
CA VAL A 148 -10.29 7.96 -4.77
C VAL A 148 -10.41 6.83 -5.78
N VAL A 149 -11.61 6.27 -5.98
CA VAL A 149 -11.83 5.21 -6.97
C VAL A 149 -11.50 5.72 -8.37
N ALA A 150 -11.98 6.91 -8.74
CA ALA A 150 -11.72 7.51 -10.04
C ALA A 150 -10.22 7.70 -10.29
N MET A 151 -9.49 8.21 -9.30
CA MET A 151 -8.05 8.47 -9.41
C MET A 151 -7.20 7.19 -9.36
N THR A 152 -7.64 6.17 -8.62
CA THR A 152 -6.95 4.87 -8.57
C THR A 152 -7.06 4.13 -9.92
N ILE A 153 -8.20 4.26 -10.60
CA ILE A 153 -8.42 3.65 -11.94
C ILE A 153 -7.78 4.49 -13.05
N ALA A 154 -7.59 5.80 -12.84
CA ALA A 154 -6.99 6.69 -13.82
C ALA A 154 -5.57 6.21 -14.20
N ALA A 155 -5.35 6.03 -15.50
CA ALA A 155 -4.07 5.60 -16.04
C ALA A 155 -3.74 6.35 -17.34
N ARG A 156 -2.50 6.84 -17.43
CA ARG A 156 -1.93 7.36 -18.66
C ARG A 156 -1.49 6.20 -19.53
N ARG A 157 -2.01 6.13 -20.75
CA ARG A 157 -1.68 5.09 -21.72
C ARG A 157 -0.50 5.53 -22.57
N ILE A 158 0.64 4.83 -22.49
CA ILE A 158 1.77 5.02 -23.40
C ILE A 158 1.59 4.06 -24.57
N PRO A 159 1.37 4.54 -25.81
CA PRO A 159 1.23 3.67 -26.96
C PRO A 159 2.57 2.99 -27.29
N ILE A 160 2.52 1.69 -27.52
CA ILE A 160 3.63 0.87 -27.99
C ILE A 160 3.25 0.18 -29.29
N GLN A 161 4.23 -0.01 -30.15
CA GLN A 161 4.07 -0.80 -31.36
C GLN A 161 4.96 -2.03 -31.25
N ILE A 162 4.34 -3.20 -31.37
CA ILE A 162 5.07 -4.46 -31.52
C ILE A 162 4.92 -4.88 -32.98
N PRO A 163 5.99 -4.77 -33.79
CA PRO A 163 5.95 -5.22 -35.17
C PRO A 163 5.74 -6.73 -35.18
N ARG A 164 4.66 -7.19 -35.81
CA ARG A 164 4.48 -8.62 -36.08
C ARG A 164 5.40 -9.01 -37.23
N LYS A 165 6.26 -10.02 -37.01
CA LYS A 165 6.94 -10.70 -38.12
C LYS A 165 5.91 -11.46 -38.95
N VAL A 166 5.42 -10.86 -40.03
CA VAL A 166 4.64 -11.57 -41.05
C VAL A 166 5.61 -12.28 -41.99
N MET A 167 5.89 -13.56 -41.71
CA MET A 167 6.42 -14.49 -42.71
C MET A 167 5.27 -14.94 -43.61
N GLY A 168 4.93 -14.13 -44.62
CA GLY A 168 3.89 -14.47 -45.58
C GLY A 168 3.58 -13.34 -46.56
N ARG A 169 4.09 -13.50 -47.80
CA ARG A 169 3.77 -12.75 -49.04
C ARG A 169 3.02 -11.41 -48.87
N GLY A 170 3.78 -10.31 -48.83
CA GLY A 170 3.39 -9.03 -49.41
C GLY A 170 2.33 -8.18 -48.69
N ARG A 171 1.84 -8.58 -47.50
CA ARG A 171 0.95 -7.72 -46.70
C ARG A 171 1.58 -7.44 -45.34
N ILE A 172 2.22 -6.27 -45.24
CA ILE A 172 2.59 -5.67 -43.96
C ILE A 172 1.28 -5.33 -43.26
N ARG A 173 0.78 -6.22 -42.38
CA ARG A 173 -0.30 -5.87 -41.46
C ARG A 173 0.29 -4.94 -40.40
N GLU A 174 -0.35 -3.79 -40.23
CA GLU A 174 -0.02 -2.81 -39.20
C GLU A 174 0.19 -3.53 -37.85
N GLY A 175 1.31 -3.24 -37.18
CA GLY A 175 1.63 -3.82 -35.88
C GLY A 175 0.48 -3.60 -34.90
N GLN A 176 0.24 -4.56 -34.02
CA GLN A 176 -0.82 -4.44 -33.02
C GLN A 176 -0.48 -3.24 -32.13
N LYS A 177 -1.28 -2.16 -32.23
CA LYS A 177 -1.18 -1.01 -31.33
C LYS A 177 -1.61 -1.48 -29.95
N THR A 178 -0.64 -1.57 -29.06
CA THR A 178 -0.85 -1.89 -27.64
C THR A 178 -0.48 -0.65 -26.84
N PHE A 179 -0.81 -0.61 -25.56
CA PHE A 179 -0.36 0.45 -24.68
C PHE A 179 0.11 -0.12 -23.35
N ILE A 180 1.06 0.57 -22.72
CA ILE A 180 1.45 0.34 -21.34
C ILE A 180 0.61 1.30 -20.47
N PRO A 181 -0.29 0.80 -19.61
CA PRO A 181 -1.03 1.64 -18.69
C PRO A 181 -0.13 2.01 -17.49
N ILE A 182 0.18 3.30 -17.35
CA ILE A 182 0.81 3.83 -16.13
C ILE A 182 -0.29 4.47 -15.29
N ARG A 183 -0.62 3.85 -14.16
CA ARG A 183 -1.62 4.38 -13.22
C ARG A 183 -1.14 5.71 -12.63
N LEU A 184 -2.06 6.60 -12.28
CA LEU A 184 -1.73 7.86 -11.61
C LEU A 184 -1.18 7.61 -10.20
N ILE A 185 -1.80 6.66 -9.50
CA ILE A 185 -1.36 6.15 -8.20
C ILE A 185 -0.69 4.79 -8.42
N THR A 186 0.52 4.81 -8.98
CA THR A 186 1.36 3.62 -9.20
C THR A 186 1.69 2.89 -7.91
N ALA A 187 1.89 3.65 -6.84
CA ALA A 187 2.31 3.20 -5.52
C ALA A 187 1.19 2.62 -4.65
N GLY A 188 -0.07 2.66 -5.13
CA GLY A 188 -1.23 2.36 -4.31
C GLY A 188 -1.27 3.24 -3.05
N VAL A 189 -1.55 2.63 -1.91
CA VAL A 189 -1.71 3.33 -0.61
C VAL A 189 -0.44 3.29 0.24
N MET A 190 0.61 2.59 -0.19
CA MET A 190 1.85 2.41 0.57
C MET A 190 2.53 3.73 0.99
N PRO A 191 2.60 4.78 0.16
CA PRO A 191 3.17 6.08 0.56
C PRO A 191 2.57 6.68 1.83
N ILE A 192 1.25 6.53 2.00
CA ILE A 192 0.53 7.05 3.16
C ILE A 192 0.88 6.25 4.41
N ILE A 193 0.96 4.93 4.28
CA ILE A 193 1.34 4.04 5.39
C ILE A 193 2.77 4.37 5.84
N PHE A 194 3.70 4.60 4.91
CA PHE A 194 5.06 5.03 5.23
C PHE A 194 5.09 6.36 5.99
N ALA A 195 4.38 7.37 5.48
CA ALA A 195 4.29 8.68 6.12
C ALA A 195 3.73 8.56 7.55
N GLN A 196 2.69 7.76 7.74
CA GLN A 196 2.07 7.54 9.05
C GLN A 196 3.01 6.82 10.02
N THR A 197 3.74 5.81 9.57
CA THR A 197 4.71 5.10 10.43
C THR A 197 5.79 6.03 10.94
N ILE A 198 6.31 6.95 10.11
CA ILE A 198 7.34 7.91 10.54
C ILE A 198 6.81 8.90 11.56
N ILE A 199 5.58 9.40 11.38
CA ILE A 199 4.97 10.35 12.32
C ILE A 199 4.70 9.72 13.69
N ILE A 200 4.36 8.44 13.74
CA ILE A 200 4.08 7.75 15.01
C ILE A 200 5.36 7.55 15.85
N VAL A 201 6.54 7.46 15.22
CA VAL A 201 7.80 7.15 15.92
C VAL A 201 8.17 8.20 16.98
N PRO A 202 8.23 9.51 16.68
CA PRO A 202 8.50 10.54 17.69
C PRO A 202 7.48 10.53 18.83
N GLY A 203 6.18 10.39 18.52
CA GLY A 203 5.13 10.31 19.52
C GLY A 203 5.33 9.13 20.48
N THR A 204 5.73 7.97 19.93
CA THR A 204 6.04 6.79 20.74
C THR A 204 7.25 7.07 21.64
N ILE A 205 8.36 7.60 21.08
CA ILE A 205 9.59 7.95 21.82
C ILE A 205 9.31 8.97 22.95
N ALA A 206 8.51 9.99 22.68
CA ALA A 206 8.12 10.97 23.69
C ALA A 206 7.35 10.32 24.84
N SER A 207 6.46 9.38 24.55
CA SER A 207 5.77 8.58 25.58
C SER A 207 6.72 7.74 26.44
N PHE A 208 7.88 7.32 25.91
CA PHE A 208 8.88 6.56 26.66
C PHE A 208 9.71 7.40 27.63
N THR A 209 10.14 8.59 27.20
CA THR A 209 11.17 9.35 27.95
C THR A 209 10.58 10.37 28.92
N GLN A 210 9.27 10.72 28.81
CA GLN A 210 8.61 11.79 29.57
C GLN A 210 9.41 13.11 29.63
N ASN A 211 10.32 13.32 28.68
CA ASN A 211 11.17 14.50 28.65
C ASN A 211 10.35 15.67 28.10
N PRO A 212 10.31 16.84 28.77
CA PRO A 212 9.53 17.99 28.33
C PRO A 212 9.83 18.40 26.89
N VAL A 213 11.08 18.36 26.45
CA VAL A 213 11.48 18.71 25.07
C VAL A 213 10.91 17.73 24.03
N LEU A 214 10.91 16.43 24.34
CA LEU A 214 10.36 15.40 23.46
C LEU A 214 8.82 15.43 23.45
N THR A 215 8.21 15.82 24.56
CA THR A 215 6.76 15.93 24.71
C THR A 215 6.24 17.14 23.93
N GLU A 216 6.97 18.26 23.95
CA GLU A 216 6.68 19.45 23.13
C GLU A 216 6.92 19.18 21.63
N LEU A 217 7.97 18.42 21.28
CA LEU A 217 8.12 17.92 19.90
C LEU A 217 6.96 17.02 19.48
N ALA A 218 6.45 16.16 20.36
CA ALA A 218 5.33 15.28 20.07
C ALA A 218 3.98 16.01 19.97
N SER A 219 3.80 17.15 20.64
CA SER A 219 2.58 17.95 20.52
C SER A 219 2.44 18.54 19.11
N PHE A 220 3.54 18.91 18.44
CA PHE A 220 3.52 19.33 17.03
C PHE A 220 3.06 18.23 16.05
N PHE A 221 3.13 16.96 16.45
CA PHE A 221 2.68 15.80 15.67
C PHE A 221 1.28 15.31 16.08
N GLN A 222 0.49 16.12 16.80
CA GLN A 222 -0.89 15.77 17.09
C GLN A 222 -1.79 15.99 15.85
N PRO A 223 -2.64 14.99 15.49
CA PRO A 223 -3.56 15.12 14.38
C PRO A 223 -4.52 16.30 14.57
N GLY A 224 -4.59 17.18 13.57
CA GLY A 224 -5.47 18.34 13.54
C GLY A 224 -4.76 19.69 13.71
N ASP A 225 -3.47 19.71 14.03
CA ASP A 225 -2.68 20.94 14.01
C ASP A 225 -2.03 21.19 12.64
N LEU A 226 -1.90 22.46 12.26
CA LEU A 226 -1.38 22.87 10.94
C LEU A 226 0.04 22.34 10.66
N PRO A 227 0.97 22.27 11.65
CA PRO A 227 2.27 21.61 11.47
C PRO A 227 2.16 20.12 11.12
N TYR A 228 1.24 19.39 11.77
CA TYR A 228 1.00 17.98 11.47
C TYR A 228 0.53 17.81 10.04
N ASP A 229 -0.47 18.59 9.61
CA ASP A 229 -1.05 18.47 8.27
C ASP A 229 -0.01 18.75 7.18
N LEU A 230 0.83 19.77 7.37
CA LEU A 230 1.91 20.12 6.43
C LEU A 230 2.99 19.05 6.37
N VAL A 231 3.47 18.58 7.52
CA VAL A 231 4.54 17.55 7.56
C VAL A 231 4.02 16.23 7.01
N PHE A 232 2.78 15.85 7.34
CA PHE A 232 2.16 14.63 6.83
C PHE A 232 1.95 14.71 5.31
N GLY A 233 1.41 15.83 4.80
CA GLY A 233 1.26 16.04 3.36
C GLY A 233 2.59 16.01 2.61
N LEU A 234 3.64 16.65 3.16
CA LEU A 234 4.98 16.63 2.59
C LEU A 234 5.58 15.21 2.57
N LEU A 235 5.45 14.47 3.67
CA LEU A 235 5.92 13.08 3.75
C LEU A 235 5.19 12.21 2.72
N ILE A 236 3.88 12.37 2.55
CA ILE A 236 3.12 11.63 1.53
C ILE A 236 3.68 11.93 0.13
N LEU A 237 3.99 13.19 -0.19
CA LEU A 237 4.60 13.54 -1.47
C LEU A 237 5.97 12.89 -1.66
N VAL A 238 6.86 13.00 -0.68
CA VAL A 238 8.20 12.43 -0.72
C VAL A 238 8.14 10.91 -0.88
N PHE A 239 7.31 10.23 -0.09
CA PHE A 239 7.17 8.77 -0.18
C PHE A 239 6.45 8.32 -1.46
N SER A 240 5.57 9.13 -2.03
CA SER A 240 4.94 8.84 -3.32
C SER A 240 5.99 8.78 -4.44
N TYR A 241 6.92 9.74 -4.46
CA TYR A 241 8.06 9.73 -5.38
C TYR A 241 9.01 8.58 -5.12
N PHE A 242 9.45 8.45 -3.87
CA PHE A 242 10.45 7.47 -3.47
C PHE A 242 9.98 6.03 -3.75
N TYR A 243 8.74 5.70 -3.38
CA TYR A 243 8.21 4.35 -3.59
C TYR A 243 7.94 4.06 -5.07
N THR A 244 7.46 5.06 -5.83
CA THR A 244 7.28 4.89 -7.28
C THR A 244 8.60 4.57 -7.97
N SER A 245 9.70 5.23 -7.60
CA SER A 245 11.02 4.95 -8.19
C SER A 245 11.59 3.57 -7.83
N ILE A 246 11.24 3.03 -6.65
CA ILE A 246 11.68 1.68 -6.27
C ILE A 246 10.94 0.60 -7.06
N ILE A 247 9.62 0.75 -7.22
CA ILE A 247 8.82 -0.25 -7.95
C ILE A 247 9.07 -0.19 -9.46
N PHE A 248 9.09 1.02 -10.02
CA PHE A 248 9.21 1.21 -11.46
C PHE A 248 10.68 1.43 -11.84
N ASN A 249 11.37 0.35 -12.17
CA ASN A 249 12.65 0.44 -12.85
C ASN A 249 12.43 0.63 -14.36
N SER A 250 12.49 1.89 -14.81
CA SER A 250 12.32 2.27 -16.22
C SER A 250 13.35 1.65 -17.15
N VAL A 251 14.56 1.36 -16.66
CA VAL A 251 15.61 0.69 -17.42
C VAL A 251 15.22 -0.76 -17.72
N ASP A 252 14.77 -1.49 -16.70
CA ASP A 252 14.34 -2.89 -16.86
C ASP A 252 13.10 -2.97 -17.77
N LEU A 253 12.16 -2.03 -17.65
CA LEU A 253 10.99 -1.93 -18.54
C LEU A 253 11.36 -1.66 -19.99
N ALA A 254 12.28 -0.72 -20.23
CA ALA A 254 12.77 -0.40 -21.57
C ALA A 254 13.53 -1.57 -22.20
N GLU A 255 14.35 -2.29 -21.43
CA GLU A 255 15.07 -3.46 -21.90
C GLU A 255 14.11 -4.62 -22.22
N ASN A 256 13.10 -4.85 -21.38
CA ASN A 256 12.07 -5.86 -21.63
C ASN A 256 11.25 -5.52 -22.89
N LEU A 257 10.90 -4.25 -23.09
CA LEU A 257 10.21 -3.79 -24.30
C LEU A 257 11.06 -4.05 -25.55
N LYS A 258 12.37 -3.74 -25.47
CA LYS A 258 13.34 -4.02 -26.53
C LYS A 258 13.47 -5.52 -26.82
N LYS A 259 13.53 -6.37 -25.78
CA LYS A 259 13.58 -7.84 -25.92
C LYS A 259 12.32 -8.41 -26.58
N GLN A 260 11.15 -7.82 -26.31
CA GLN A 260 9.89 -8.17 -26.97
C GLN A 260 9.77 -7.62 -28.41
N GLY A 261 10.78 -6.89 -28.89
CA GLY A 261 10.77 -6.23 -30.20
C GLY A 261 9.82 -5.02 -30.27
N GLY A 262 9.25 -4.60 -29.13
CA GLY A 262 8.39 -3.43 -29.04
C GLY A 262 9.19 -2.13 -28.98
N PHE A 263 8.56 -1.04 -29.40
CA PHE A 263 9.11 0.30 -29.22
C PHE A 263 8.01 1.35 -29.03
N ILE A 264 8.37 2.47 -28.43
CA ILE A 264 7.51 3.65 -28.32
C ILE A 264 7.71 4.48 -29.59
N PRO A 265 6.65 4.77 -30.37
CA PRO A 265 6.76 5.60 -31.56
C PRO A 265 7.39 6.97 -31.23
N GLY A 266 8.41 7.36 -31.98
CA GLY A 266 9.12 8.63 -31.79
C GLY A 266 10.27 8.60 -30.76
N VAL A 267 10.53 7.47 -30.10
CA VAL A 267 11.62 7.33 -29.13
C VAL A 267 12.53 6.16 -29.50
N LYS A 268 13.85 6.37 -29.44
CA LYS A 268 14.83 5.32 -29.76
C LYS A 268 14.78 4.19 -28.70
N PRO A 269 14.76 2.90 -29.08
CA PRO A 269 14.77 1.78 -28.14
C PRO A 269 16.05 1.75 -27.29
N GLY A 270 15.91 1.47 -25.98
CA GLY A 270 17.03 1.44 -25.02
C GLY A 270 16.98 2.60 -24.04
N ALA A 271 18.12 3.25 -23.79
CA ALA A 271 18.25 4.32 -22.78
C ALA A 271 17.22 5.45 -22.98
N SER A 272 17.03 5.94 -24.21
CA SER A 272 16.04 7.00 -24.48
C SER A 272 14.59 6.58 -24.18
N THR A 273 14.28 5.28 -24.26
CA THR A 273 12.97 4.77 -23.85
C THR A 273 12.82 4.80 -22.33
N ALA A 274 13.88 4.46 -21.59
CA ALA A 274 13.90 4.57 -20.13
C ALA A 274 13.73 6.03 -19.69
N ASP A 275 14.50 6.96 -20.25
CA ASP A 275 14.42 8.39 -19.95
C ASP A 275 13.02 8.96 -20.21
N TYR A 276 12.38 8.52 -21.30
CA TYR A 276 11.01 8.91 -21.61
C TYR A 276 10.01 8.39 -20.56
N ILE A 277 10.12 7.12 -20.18
CA ILE A 277 9.25 6.53 -19.16
C ILE A 277 9.46 7.22 -17.80
N ASP A 278 10.70 7.49 -17.40
CA ASP A 278 11.03 8.22 -16.17
C ASP A 278 10.45 9.63 -16.17
N GLY A 279 10.62 10.37 -17.27
CA GLY A 279 10.02 11.70 -17.43
C GLY A 279 8.49 11.68 -17.38
N VAL A 280 7.87 10.62 -17.88
CA VAL A 280 6.42 10.41 -17.78
C VAL A 280 6.01 10.11 -16.34
N LEU A 281 6.69 9.19 -15.66
CA LEU A 281 6.43 8.84 -14.26
C LEU A 281 6.56 10.05 -13.36
N ALA A 282 7.66 10.81 -13.44
CA ALA A 282 7.89 11.99 -12.60
C ALA A 282 6.77 13.05 -12.71
N ARG A 283 6.19 13.23 -13.91
CA ARG A 283 5.08 14.17 -14.15
C ARG A 283 3.72 13.65 -13.70
N ILE A 284 3.53 12.33 -13.66
CA ILE A 284 2.30 11.68 -13.19
C ILE A 284 2.29 11.59 -11.66
N THR A 285 3.45 11.31 -11.06
CA THR A 285 3.56 11.13 -9.61
C THR A 285 3.28 12.42 -8.84
N LEU A 286 3.60 13.60 -9.40
CA LEU A 286 3.31 14.89 -8.75
C LEU A 286 1.81 15.10 -8.45
N PRO A 287 0.91 15.09 -9.46
CA PRO A 287 -0.52 15.22 -9.21
C PRO A 287 -1.11 14.03 -8.43
N GLY A 288 -0.58 12.82 -8.63
CA GLY A 288 -0.99 11.65 -7.85
C GLY A 288 -0.68 11.79 -6.36
N GLY A 289 0.54 12.21 -6.01
CA GLY A 289 0.96 12.44 -4.63
C GLY A 289 0.21 13.60 -3.98
N LEU A 290 0.00 14.71 -4.70
CA LEU A 290 -0.80 15.83 -4.21
C LEU A 290 -2.24 15.42 -3.92
N PHE A 291 -2.84 14.62 -4.81
CA PHE A 291 -4.16 14.06 -4.60
C PHE A 291 -4.21 13.15 -3.36
N LEU A 292 -3.23 12.27 -3.18
CA LEU A 292 -3.13 11.41 -2.00
C LEU A 292 -3.02 12.23 -0.70
N ALA A 293 -2.17 13.26 -0.69
CA ALA A 293 -2.01 14.15 0.46
C ALA A 293 -3.32 14.90 0.77
N PHE A 294 -3.95 15.46 -0.26
CA PHE A 294 -5.23 16.17 -0.12
C PHE A 294 -6.32 15.27 0.47
N VAL A 295 -6.49 14.06 -0.06
CA VAL A 295 -7.54 13.15 0.42
C VAL A 295 -7.24 12.62 1.83
N ALA A 296 -5.97 12.40 2.17
CA ALA A 296 -5.61 11.97 3.52
C ALA A 296 -5.93 13.05 4.58
N LEU A 297 -5.74 14.32 4.23
CA LEU A 297 -5.98 15.47 5.12
C LEU A 297 -7.44 15.92 5.17
N LEU A 298 -8.21 15.74 4.08
CA LEU A 298 -9.56 16.29 3.95
C LEU A 298 -10.46 15.90 5.14
N PRO A 299 -10.57 14.63 5.58
CA PRO A 299 -11.45 14.30 6.70
C PRO A 299 -10.94 14.79 8.05
N ILE A 300 -9.64 15.01 8.23
CA ILE A 300 -9.07 15.59 9.45
C ILE A 300 -9.53 17.05 9.57
N VAL A 301 -9.41 17.80 8.48
CA VAL A 301 -9.83 19.21 8.42
C VAL A 301 -11.35 19.34 8.59
N VAL A 302 -12.14 18.48 7.92
CA VAL A 302 -13.61 18.49 8.02
C VAL A 302 -14.08 18.11 9.43
N SER A 303 -13.47 17.10 10.04
CA SER A 303 -13.73 16.69 11.43
C SER A 303 -13.51 17.86 12.40
N LYS A 304 -12.36 18.55 12.27
CA LYS A 304 -12.02 19.72 13.08
C LYS A 304 -12.99 20.88 12.88
N TRP A 305 -13.36 21.18 11.63
CA TRP A 305 -14.28 22.29 11.36
C TRP A 305 -15.70 22.04 11.87
N MET A 306 -16.14 20.79 11.86
CA MET A 306 -17.48 20.39 12.33
C MET A 306 -17.54 20.02 13.82
N ASN A 307 -16.42 20.15 14.56
CA ASN A 307 -16.30 19.76 15.98
C ASN A 307 -16.79 18.33 16.29
N ILE A 308 -16.72 17.44 15.30
CA ILE A 308 -17.06 16.03 15.49
C ILE A 308 -15.84 15.38 16.16
N PRO A 309 -15.96 14.81 17.37
CA PRO A 309 -14.85 14.06 17.96
C PRO A 309 -14.43 12.96 16.99
N ASN A 310 -13.12 12.87 16.69
CA ASN A 310 -12.55 11.94 15.71
C ASN A 310 -13.16 10.54 15.83
N SER A 311 -14.18 10.24 15.02
CA SER A 311 -15.07 9.08 15.14
C SER A 311 -14.46 7.79 14.61
N GLY A 312 -13.12 7.70 14.59
CA GLY A 312 -12.37 6.61 13.96
C GLY A 312 -12.42 6.63 12.42
N PHE A 313 -13.25 7.47 11.80
CA PHE A 313 -13.35 7.66 10.36
C PHE A 313 -12.28 8.65 9.85
N GLY A 314 -11.03 8.19 9.77
CA GLY A 314 -9.96 8.96 9.13
C GLY A 314 -9.97 8.82 7.60
N GLY A 315 -9.67 9.88 6.85
CA GLY A 315 -9.54 9.81 5.37
C GLY A 315 -8.49 8.82 4.89
N THR A 316 -7.42 8.69 5.66
CA THR A 316 -6.40 7.65 5.51
C THR A 316 -6.99 6.24 5.49
N SER A 317 -7.99 5.99 6.34
CA SER A 317 -8.58 4.66 6.49
C SER A 317 -9.40 4.27 5.25
N VAL A 318 -10.14 5.23 4.68
CA VAL A 318 -10.91 5.06 3.44
C VAL A 318 -10.00 4.77 2.25
N LEU A 319 -8.90 5.52 2.12
CA LEU A 319 -7.91 5.33 1.07
C LEU A 319 -7.31 3.91 1.11
N ILE A 320 -6.92 3.45 2.31
CA ILE A 320 -6.36 2.11 2.52
C ILE A 320 -7.35 1.04 2.07
N VAL A 321 -8.60 1.13 2.53
CA VAL A 321 -9.64 0.16 2.19
C VAL A 321 -9.89 0.11 0.68
N VAL A 322 -10.11 1.27 0.05
CA VAL A 322 -10.39 1.32 -1.39
C VAL A 322 -9.22 0.80 -2.22
N GLY A 323 -7.99 1.23 -1.91
CA GLY A 323 -6.81 0.81 -2.66
C GLY A 323 -6.56 -0.69 -2.57
N VAL A 324 -6.62 -1.26 -1.36
CA VAL A 324 -6.40 -2.70 -1.17
C VAL A 324 -7.51 -3.52 -1.82
N LEU A 325 -8.79 -3.11 -1.68
CA LEU A 325 -9.89 -3.83 -2.30
C LEU A 325 -9.81 -3.80 -3.83
N LEU A 326 -9.46 -2.65 -4.44
CA LEU A 326 -9.27 -2.55 -5.89
C LEU A 326 -8.11 -3.43 -6.37
N ASP A 327 -7.01 -3.49 -5.62
CA ASP A 327 -5.89 -4.38 -5.94
C ASP A 327 -6.28 -5.86 -5.81
N THR A 328 -7.04 -6.23 -4.78
CA THR A 328 -7.57 -7.59 -4.63
C THR A 328 -8.50 -7.96 -5.79
N ILE A 329 -9.40 -7.06 -6.20
CA ILE A 329 -10.29 -7.27 -7.36
C ILE A 329 -9.47 -7.46 -8.63
N ALA A 330 -8.48 -6.60 -8.88
CA ALA A 330 -7.61 -6.71 -10.04
C ALA A 330 -6.87 -8.07 -10.08
N GLN A 331 -6.38 -8.55 -8.93
CA GLN A 331 -5.74 -9.87 -8.84
C GLN A 331 -6.72 -11.02 -9.09
N ILE A 332 -7.96 -10.93 -8.59
CA ILE A 332 -9.01 -11.92 -8.86
C ILE A 332 -9.29 -11.98 -10.37
N GLU A 333 -9.41 -10.84 -11.04
CA GLU A 333 -9.62 -10.76 -12.49
C GLU A 333 -8.46 -11.36 -13.29
N GLN A 334 -7.23 -11.13 -12.86
CA GLN A 334 -6.03 -11.74 -13.47
C GLN A 334 -6.08 -13.27 -13.35
N HIS A 335 -6.36 -13.81 -12.17
CA HIS A 335 -6.49 -15.26 -11.96
C HIS A 335 -7.63 -15.87 -12.79
N ARG A 336 -8.79 -15.18 -12.86
CA ARG A 336 -9.93 -15.60 -13.68
C ARG A 336 -9.58 -15.63 -15.16
N THR A 337 -8.83 -14.64 -15.64
CA THR A 337 -8.42 -14.54 -17.04
C THR A 337 -7.46 -15.68 -17.39
N LEU A 338 -6.48 -15.98 -16.54
CA LEU A 338 -5.56 -17.10 -16.72
C LEU A 338 -6.28 -18.46 -16.78
N ARG A 339 -7.27 -18.70 -15.90
CA ARG A 339 -8.07 -19.94 -15.95
C ARG A 339 -8.85 -20.11 -17.26
N LYS A 340 -9.25 -19.02 -17.92
CA LYS A 340 -9.90 -19.09 -19.24
C LYS A 340 -8.94 -19.51 -20.35
N TYR A 341 -7.64 -19.20 -20.24
CA TYR A 341 -6.63 -19.64 -21.22
C TYR A 341 -6.41 -21.16 -21.21
N ASP A 342 -6.46 -21.81 -20.04
CA ASP A 342 -6.34 -23.28 -19.93
C ASP A 342 -7.45 -24.03 -20.68
N GLY A 343 -8.66 -23.46 -20.74
CA GLY A 343 -9.78 -24.02 -21.49
C GLY A 343 -9.58 -24.01 -23.02
N PHE A 344 -8.94 -22.96 -23.55
CA PHE A 344 -8.62 -22.87 -24.98
C PHE A 344 -7.49 -23.84 -25.38
N MET A 345 -6.50 -24.05 -24.52
CA MET A 345 -5.38 -24.98 -24.78
C MET A 345 -5.82 -26.46 -24.77
N LYS A 346 -6.79 -26.85 -23.94
CA LYS A 346 -7.30 -28.25 -23.88
C LYS A 346 -8.12 -28.67 -25.10
N THR A 347 -8.68 -27.73 -25.85
CA THR A 347 -9.59 -28.03 -26.99
C THR A 347 -8.84 -28.21 -28.32
N GLY A 348 -7.54 -27.90 -28.36
CA GLY A 348 -6.69 -28.06 -29.55
C GLY A 348 -5.96 -29.39 -29.60
N ARG A 349 -6.65 -30.54 -29.72
CA ARG A 349 -5.98 -31.78 -30.15
C ARG A 349 -5.52 -31.62 -31.61
N VAL A 350 -4.26 -31.23 -31.80
CA VAL A 350 -3.60 -31.37 -33.10
C VAL A 350 -3.49 -32.86 -33.39
N LYS A 351 -4.33 -33.38 -34.30
CA LYS A 351 -4.16 -34.72 -34.88
C LYS A 351 -2.84 -34.72 -35.66
N PHE A 352 -1.77 -35.19 -35.03
CA PHE A 352 -0.59 -35.65 -35.75
C PHE A 352 -1.00 -36.85 -36.60
N ARG A 353 -1.42 -36.61 -37.85
CA ARG A 353 -1.51 -37.66 -38.88
C ARG A 353 -0.07 -37.98 -39.31
N GLY A 354 0.54 -38.95 -38.63
CA GLY A 354 1.78 -39.55 -39.07
C GLY A 354 1.60 -40.15 -40.47
N ARG A 355 2.35 -39.63 -41.45
CA ARG A 355 2.68 -40.37 -42.66
C ARG A 355 3.90 -41.24 -42.30
N GLN A 356 3.64 -42.45 -41.82
CA GLN A 356 4.64 -43.51 -41.93
C GLN A 356 4.77 -43.84 -43.42
N GLN A 357 5.83 -43.31 -44.05
CA GLN A 357 6.29 -43.75 -45.35
C GLN A 357 6.85 -45.17 -45.15
N ARG A 358 6.10 -46.18 -45.61
CA ARG A 358 6.63 -47.52 -45.86
C ARG A 358 7.63 -47.40 -47.00
N TYR A 359 8.91 -47.64 -46.72
CA TYR A 359 9.86 -48.06 -47.74
C TYR A 359 9.69 -49.58 -47.91
N MET A 360 9.42 -49.98 -49.15
CA MET A 360 9.71 -51.33 -49.66
C MET A 360 11.12 -51.33 -50.22
#